data_AF-A0A9D0I9P4-F1
#
_entry.id   AF-A0A9D0I9P4-F1
#
_cell.length_a   1.000
_cell.length_b   1.000
_cell.length_c   1.000
_cell.angle_alpha   90.00
_cell.angle_beta   90.00
_cell.angle_gamma   90.00
#
_symmetry.space_group_name_H-M   'P 1'
#
loop_
_entity.id
_entity.type
_entity.pdbx_description
1 polymer ?
#
loop_
_entity_poly.entity_id
_entity_poly.type
_entity_poly.pdbx_seq_one_letter_code
_entity_poly.pdbx_strand_id
1 'polypeptide(L)'
;MTENEDFAALLQQYDQEHGEPARHAPQVGDKVEGRVVSITGNSIYVDLGGKSEGILEADEYTDETGNLILKVGDPVSTVVTGKD
;
A
#
# COMPACT_ATOMS: atom_id res chain seq x y z
N MET A 1 5.49 36.83 -23.23
CA MET A 1 5.57 35.37 -23.07
C MET A 1 5.64 35.16 -21.57
N THR A 2 4.58 34.63 -21.00
CA THR A 2 4.28 34.74 -19.56
C THR A 2 4.96 33.60 -18.84
N GLU A 3 5.83 33.88 -17.87
CA GLU A 3 6.55 32.89 -17.05
C GLU A 3 5.62 31.85 -16.38
N ASN A 4 4.32 32.16 -16.27
CA ASN A 4 3.28 31.24 -15.80
C ASN A 4 3.08 30.01 -16.70
N GLU A 5 3.28 30.13 -18.01
CA GLU A 5 3.05 29.03 -18.96
C GLU A 5 4.21 28.01 -18.89
N ASP A 6 5.45 28.49 -18.69
CA ASP A 6 6.63 27.64 -18.44
C ASP A 6 6.53 26.90 -17.10
N PHE A 7 6.04 27.58 -16.04
CA PHE A 7 5.83 26.94 -14.75
C PHE A 7 4.72 25.88 -14.79
N ALA A 8 3.63 26.15 -15.53
CA ALA A 8 2.55 25.19 -15.73
C ALA A 8 3.03 23.94 -16.48
N ALA A 9 3.84 24.11 -17.53
CA ALA A 9 4.37 23.00 -18.30
C ALA A 9 5.34 22.13 -17.48
N LEU A 10 6.24 22.75 -16.71
CA LEU A 10 7.17 22.04 -15.83
C LEU A 10 6.46 21.31 -14.70
N LEU A 11 5.41 21.91 -14.11
CA LEU A 11 4.58 21.25 -13.09
C LEU A 11 3.85 20.04 -13.68
N GLN A 12 3.27 20.18 -14.87
CA GLN A 12 2.59 19.08 -15.56
C GLN A 12 3.56 17.95 -15.92
N GLN A 13 4.80 18.28 -16.24
CA GLN A 13 5.84 17.32 -16.56
C GLN A 13 6.38 16.62 -15.30
N TYR A 14 6.46 17.34 -14.17
CA TYR A 14 6.74 16.74 -12.87
C TYR A 14 5.61 15.78 -12.45
N ASP A 15 4.33 16.17 -12.57
CA ASP A 15 3.17 15.30 -12.30
C ASP A 15 3.10 14.08 -13.24
N GLN A 16 3.59 14.20 -14.47
CA GLN A 16 3.57 13.10 -15.44
C GLN A 16 4.81 12.17 -15.36
N GLU A 17 5.98 12.69 -14.98
CA GLU A 17 7.25 11.96 -14.97
C GLU A 17 7.65 11.48 -13.56
N HIS A 18 7.33 12.29 -12.55
CA HIS A 18 7.33 11.94 -11.15
C HIS A 18 5.88 11.96 -10.69
N GLY A 19 5.06 11.05 -11.25
CA GLY A 19 3.68 10.81 -10.82
C GLY A 19 3.53 11.25 -9.38
N GLU A 20 2.99 12.45 -9.13
CA GLU A 20 2.76 12.84 -7.76
C GLU A 20 1.76 11.77 -7.33
N PRO A 21 2.04 10.85 -6.38
CA PRO A 21 0.91 10.29 -5.68
C PRO A 21 0.41 11.51 -4.92
N ALA A 22 -0.47 12.29 -5.53
CA ALA A 22 -1.06 13.49 -4.98
C ALA A 22 -1.88 13.08 -3.77
N ARG A 23 -1.26 12.66 -2.66
CA ARG A 23 -1.95 12.06 -1.51
C ARG A 23 -3.01 11.03 -1.97
N HIS A 24 -2.76 10.30 -3.06
CA HIS A 24 -3.68 9.28 -3.51
C HIS A 24 -3.54 8.15 -2.51
N ALA A 25 -4.49 8.11 -1.58
CA ALA A 25 -4.70 6.94 -0.75
C ALA A 25 -4.65 5.71 -1.67
N PRO A 26 -3.94 4.64 -1.28
CA PRO A 26 -3.79 3.44 -2.07
C PRO A 26 -5.12 3.07 -2.75
N GLN A 27 -5.12 3.02 -4.07
CA GLN A 27 -6.33 2.73 -4.84
C GLN A 27 -6.59 1.23 -4.82
N VAL A 28 -7.86 0.86 -4.88
CA VAL A 28 -8.26 -0.55 -4.98
C VAL A 28 -7.63 -1.15 -6.25
N GLY A 29 -6.84 -2.21 -6.08
CA GLY A 29 -6.05 -2.86 -7.13
C GLY A 29 -4.57 -2.49 -7.15
N ASP A 30 -4.14 -1.49 -6.38
CA ASP A 30 -2.73 -1.14 -6.26
C ASP A 30 -1.99 -2.17 -5.39
N LYS A 31 -0.79 -2.54 -5.82
CA LYS A 31 0.04 -3.54 -5.15
C LYS A 31 0.89 -2.84 -4.11
N VAL A 32 0.61 -3.13 -2.85
CA VAL A 32 1.26 -2.51 -1.71
C VAL A 32 2.19 -3.53 -1.05
N GLU A 33 3.42 -3.10 -0.80
CA GLU A 33 4.40 -3.88 -0.06
C GLU A 33 4.44 -3.37 1.36
N GLY A 34 4.21 -4.27 2.31
CA GLY A 34 4.20 -3.94 3.71
C GLY A 34 4.91 -4.95 4.58
N ARG A 35 4.90 -4.69 5.87
CA ARG A 35 5.53 -5.55 6.87
C ARG A 35 4.56 -5.86 7.99
N VAL A 36 4.51 -7.14 8.39
CA VAL A 36 3.68 -7.55 9.52
C VAL A 36 4.18 -6.87 10.79
N VAL A 37 3.35 -5.99 11.37
CA VAL A 37 3.67 -5.30 12.63
C VAL A 37 3.14 -6.07 13.84
N SER A 38 2.01 -6.76 13.69
CA SER A 38 1.42 -7.56 14.76
C SER A 38 0.43 -8.57 14.21
N ILE A 39 0.22 -9.67 14.93
CA ILE A 39 -0.76 -10.71 14.60
C ILE A 39 -1.61 -10.94 15.85
N THR A 40 -2.92 -10.72 15.75
CA THR A 40 -3.86 -10.90 16.86
C THR A 40 -4.99 -11.83 16.43
N GLY A 41 -5.05 -13.02 17.03
CA GLY A 41 -6.06 -14.03 16.67
C GLY A 41 -5.97 -14.38 15.19
N ASN A 42 -7.02 -14.02 14.44
CA ASN A 42 -7.10 -14.23 12.99
C ASN A 42 -6.85 -12.97 12.15
N SER A 43 -6.32 -11.91 12.75
CA SER A 43 -6.06 -10.63 12.09
C SER A 43 -4.58 -10.31 12.09
N ILE A 44 -4.02 -10.12 10.91
CA ILE A 44 -2.63 -9.71 10.66
C ILE A 44 -2.64 -8.22 10.37
N TYR A 45 -1.93 -7.45 11.18
CA TYR A 45 -1.71 -6.04 10.96
C TYR A 45 -0.42 -5.85 10.17
N VAL A 46 -0.51 -5.11 9.08
CA VAL A 46 0.59 -4.85 8.16
C VAL A 46 0.73 -3.37 7.94
N ASP A 47 1.94 -2.86 8.13
CA ASP A 47 2.28 -1.50 7.75
C ASP A 47 2.64 -1.48 6.26
N LEU A 48 1.87 -0.73 5.46
CA LEU A 48 2.04 -0.65 4.00
C LEU A 48 2.93 0.53 3.55
N GLY A 49 3.56 1.24 4.50
CA GLY A 49 4.26 2.49 4.23
C GLY A 49 3.31 3.67 3.98
N GLY A 50 3.33 4.66 4.88
CA GLY A 50 2.52 5.88 4.78
C GLY A 50 1.64 6.13 6.00
N LYS A 51 0.37 6.51 5.77
CA LYS A 51 -0.68 6.68 6.81
C LYS A 51 -1.74 5.55 6.77
N SER A 52 -1.43 4.46 6.08
CA SER A 52 -2.40 3.41 5.77
C SER A 52 -1.89 2.09 6.32
N GLU A 53 -2.67 1.51 7.23
CA GLU A 53 -2.46 0.19 7.79
C GLU A 53 -3.34 -0.80 7.04
N GLY A 54 -2.77 -1.95 6.65
CA GLY A 54 -3.48 -3.07 6.07
C GLY A 54 -3.87 -4.07 7.16
N ILE A 55 -5.10 -4.59 7.09
CA ILE A 55 -5.52 -5.72 7.90
C ILE A 55 -5.75 -6.89 6.95
N LEU A 56 -5.12 -8.02 7.24
CA LEU A 56 -5.32 -9.26 6.50
C LEU A 56 -5.87 -10.33 7.42
N GLU A 57 -6.64 -11.25 6.85
CA GLU A 57 -7.10 -12.42 7.56
C GLU A 57 -5.99 -13.46 7.61
N ALA A 58 -5.67 -13.92 8.81
CA ALA A 58 -4.69 -14.97 9.01
C ALA A 58 -5.06 -16.25 8.25
N ASP A 59 -6.36 -16.51 8.06
CA ASP A 59 -6.91 -17.68 7.35
C ASP A 59 -6.35 -17.81 5.92
N GLU A 60 -6.31 -16.72 5.14
CA GLU A 60 -5.73 -16.65 3.79
C GLU A 60 -4.23 -16.95 3.75
N TYR A 61 -3.55 -16.79 4.89
CA TYR A 61 -2.13 -17.04 5.07
C TYR A 61 -1.87 -18.26 5.95
N THR A 62 -2.84 -19.16 6.06
CA THR A 62 -2.69 -20.45 6.74
C THR A 62 -2.50 -21.54 5.70
N ASP A 63 -1.50 -22.39 5.93
CA ASP A 63 -1.26 -23.56 5.10
C ASP A 63 -2.32 -24.66 5.34
N GLU A 64 -2.39 -25.68 4.47
CA GLU A 64 -3.26 -26.86 4.61
C GLU A 64 -3.10 -27.61 5.94
N THR A 65 -1.98 -27.40 6.64
CA THR A 65 -1.71 -27.92 7.99
C THR A 65 -2.19 -27.04 9.15
N GLY A 66 -2.78 -25.87 8.86
CA GLY A 66 -3.24 -24.92 9.89
C GLY A 66 -2.11 -24.09 10.51
N ASN A 67 -0.95 -24.03 9.86
CA ASN A 67 0.17 -23.18 10.28
C ASN A 67 0.16 -21.87 9.50
N LEU A 68 0.24 -20.75 10.23
CA LEU A 68 0.38 -19.44 9.63
C LEU A 68 1.75 -19.32 8.93
N ILE A 69 1.74 -19.03 7.63
CA ILE A 69 2.97 -18.84 6.85
C ILE A 69 3.64 -17.49 7.16
N LEU A 70 2.87 -16.50 7.60
CA LEU A 70 3.36 -15.18 7.97
C LEU A 70 3.74 -15.10 9.46
N LYS A 71 4.76 -14.29 9.76
CA LYS A 71 5.20 -13.99 11.13
C LYS A 71 5.38 -12.50 11.32
N VAL A 72 5.37 -12.04 12.57
CA VAL A 72 5.68 -10.65 12.90
C VAL A 72 7.07 -10.30 12.39
N GLY A 73 7.18 -9.22 11.61
CA GLY A 73 8.41 -8.77 10.98
C GLY A 73 8.69 -9.37 9.60
N ASP A 74 7.82 -10.23 9.08
CA ASP A 74 7.93 -10.77 7.72
C ASP A 74 7.41 -9.75 6.69
N PRO A 75 8.05 -9.62 5.51
CA PRO A 75 7.55 -8.79 4.43
C PRO A 75 6.35 -9.46 3.74
N VAL A 76 5.33 -8.68 3.45
CA VAL A 76 4.12 -9.16 2.77
C VAL A 76 3.70 -8.18 1.68
N SER A 77 3.47 -8.71 0.48
CA SER A 77 2.95 -7.94 -0.65
C SER A 77 1.48 -8.28 -0.83
N THR A 78 0.60 -7.31 -0.62
CA THR A 78 -0.85 -7.49 -0.81
C THR A 78 -1.37 -6.48 -1.82
N VAL A 79 -2.60 -6.71 -2.30
CA VAL A 79 -3.31 -5.78 -3.18
C VAL A 79 -4.45 -5.17 -2.40
N VAL A 80 -4.69 -3.88 -2.60
CA VAL A 80 -5.77 -3.18 -1.90
C VAL A 80 -7.10 -3.66 -2.50
N THR A 81 -7.89 -4.45 -1.76
CA THR A 81 -9.13 -5.05 -2.29
C THR A 81 -10.38 -4.18 -2.06
N GLY A 82 -10.30 -3.13 -1.23
CA GLY A 82 -11.44 -2.24 -0.99
C GLY A 82 -11.06 -0.98 -0.22
N LYS A 83 -11.71 0.13 -0.55
CA LYS A 83 -11.71 1.37 0.21
C LYS A 83 -13.17 1.63 0.58
N ASP A 84 -13.53 1.44 1.84
CA ASP A 84 -14.78 1.97 2.41
C ASP A 84 -14.54 3.43 2.83
#